data_AF-A0A199V899-F1
#
_entry.id   AF-A0A199V899-F1
#
_cell.length_a   1.000
_cell.length_b   1.000
_cell.length_c   1.000
_cell.angle_alpha   90.00
_cell.angle_beta   90.00
_cell.angle_gamma   90.00
#
_symmetry.space_group_name_H-M   'P 1'
#
loop_
_entity.id
_entity.type
_entity.pdbx_description
1 polymer ?
#
loop_
_entity_poly.entity_id
_entity_poly.type
_entity_poly.pdbx_seq_one_letter_code
_entity_poly.pdbx_strand_id
1 'polypeptide(L)'
;MMYSGSAVLYPNPIPIPIPRVPGIDLWKTINEVTATLGAINDGEITISAYDTAWVALIEKQDGGSGPQFPSCVRWIVDNQLHDGSWGDAAMFSAHDRMINTLACVVALKLWGVHLEKYERGLSFLRENMWRLAEEEAELMTIGFEIAFPSLIEMAKNLGLDIPYDDPALKDIYARRSLKLKRYHFSLLLMYSIIIKGLIAPSTYSEVSFKVVGPK
;
A
#
# COMPACT_ATOMS: atom_id res chain seq x y z
N MET A 1 -20.23 46.12 47.58
CA MET A 1 -18.83 46.07 48.06
C MET A 1 -18.06 45.24 47.04
N MET A 2 -17.09 45.87 46.36
CA MET A 2 -16.32 45.26 45.27
C MET A 2 -15.35 44.20 45.81
N TYR A 3 -15.15 43.09 45.07
CA TYR A 3 -13.95 42.27 45.21
C TYR A 3 -13.24 42.19 43.85
N SER A 4 -12.04 42.74 43.82
CA SER A 4 -11.11 42.78 42.69
C SER A 4 -10.51 41.41 42.42
N GLY A 5 -10.74 40.85 41.23
CA GLY A 5 -10.01 39.68 40.74
C GLY A 5 -8.58 40.08 40.37
N SER A 6 -7.60 39.63 41.15
CA SER A 6 -6.18 39.81 40.83
C SER A 6 -5.79 38.81 39.73
N ALA A 7 -5.24 39.31 38.62
CA ALA A 7 -4.68 38.47 37.57
C ALA A 7 -3.41 37.78 38.10
N VAL A 8 -3.43 36.45 38.17
CA VAL A 8 -2.26 35.64 38.51
C VAL A 8 -1.34 35.66 37.29
N LEU A 9 -0.25 36.41 37.36
CA LEU A 9 0.81 36.40 36.36
C LEU A 9 1.60 35.10 36.51
N TYR A 10 1.43 34.17 35.58
CA TYR A 10 2.32 33.01 35.47
C TYR A 10 3.75 33.49 35.18
N PRO A 11 4.78 32.97 35.86
CA PRO A 11 6.15 33.35 35.58
C PRO A 11 6.54 32.92 34.15
N ASN A 12 7.27 33.79 33.44
CA ASN A 12 7.88 33.43 32.17
C ASN A 12 8.70 32.14 32.33
N PRO A 13 8.63 31.18 31.39
CA PRO A 13 9.38 29.94 31.49
C PRO A 13 10.89 30.23 31.61
N ILE A 14 11.52 29.56 32.58
CA ILE A 14 12.96 29.69 32.85
C ILE A 14 13.72 29.19 31.60
N PRO A 15 14.65 29.97 31.03
CA PRO A 15 15.47 29.51 29.91
C PRO A 15 16.28 28.30 30.34
N ILE A 16 16.00 27.14 29.76
CA ILE A 16 16.74 25.90 30.02
C ILE A 16 18.13 26.06 29.37
N PRO A 17 19.24 25.98 30.11
CA PRO A 17 20.57 26.08 29.52
C PRO A 17 20.79 24.91 28.57
N ILE A 18 20.99 25.22 27.29
CA ILE A 18 21.20 24.21 26.25
C ILE A 18 22.68 23.76 26.32
N PRO A 19 22.97 22.47 26.57
CA PRO A 19 24.34 21.99 26.64
C PRO A 19 25.05 22.16 25.28
N ARG A 20 26.22 22.79 25.30
CA ARG A 20 27.07 22.94 24.09
C ARG A 20 27.77 21.61 23.81
N VAL A 21 27.31 20.90 22.79
CA VAL A 21 27.99 19.71 22.25
C VAL A 21 28.96 20.18 21.15
N PRO A 22 30.27 19.97 21.28
CA PRO A 22 31.24 20.40 20.26
C PRO A 22 30.95 19.73 18.91
N GLY A 23 30.87 20.54 17.85
CA GLY A 23 30.64 20.07 16.48
C GLY A 23 29.18 19.97 16.04
N ILE A 24 28.22 20.23 16.93
CA ILE A 24 26.79 20.27 16.60
C ILE A 24 26.26 21.67 16.90
N ASP A 25 25.79 22.38 15.87
CA ASP A 25 25.04 23.61 16.05
C ASP A 25 23.61 23.26 16.50
N LEU A 26 23.44 23.15 17.83
CA LEU A 26 22.17 22.76 18.42
C LEU A 26 21.03 23.70 18.02
N TRP A 27 21.30 24.99 17.79
CA TRP A 27 20.28 25.94 17.40
C TRP A 27 19.82 25.73 15.96
N LYS A 28 20.76 25.40 15.07
CA LYS A 28 20.42 24.98 13.71
C LYS A 28 19.55 23.72 13.71
N THR A 29 19.93 22.70 14.48
CA THR A 29 19.13 21.46 14.58
C THR A 29 17.75 21.69 15.19
N ILE A 30 17.65 22.53 16.23
CA ILE A 30 16.35 22.90 16.83
C ILE A 30 15.45 23.62 15.83
N ASN A 31 16.02 24.56 15.04
CA ASN A 31 15.26 25.27 14.02
C ASN A 31 14.82 24.36 12.88
N GLU A 32 15.67 23.43 12.44
CA GLU A 32 15.32 22.42 11.43
C GLU A 32 14.19 21.51 11.92
N VAL A 33 14.29 20.97 13.13
CA VAL A 33 13.23 20.14 13.73
C VAL A 33 11.93 20.91 13.90
N THR A 34 11.99 22.17 14.35
CA THR A 34 10.80 23.01 14.53
C THR A 34 10.14 23.36 13.20
N ALA A 35 10.94 23.59 12.15
CA ALA A 35 10.44 23.82 10.80
C ALA A 35 9.79 22.55 10.20
N THR A 36 10.44 21.39 10.37
CA THR A 36 9.87 20.10 9.95
C THR A 36 8.55 19.84 10.68
N LEU A 37 8.51 19.94 12.02
CA LEU A 37 7.29 19.75 12.81
C LEU A 37 6.19 20.77 12.46
N GLY A 38 6.55 22.01 12.13
CA GLY A 38 5.62 23.04 11.69
C GLY A 38 5.09 22.85 10.26
N ALA A 39 5.79 22.06 9.43
CA ALA A 39 5.40 21.72 8.07
C ALA A 39 4.55 20.43 7.98
N ILE A 40 4.42 19.68 9.07
CA ILE A 40 3.56 18.48 9.14
C ILE A 40 2.09 18.91 8.97
N ASN A 41 1.53 18.65 7.78
CA ASN A 41 0.09 18.58 7.54
C ASN A 41 -0.41 17.13 7.76
N ASP A 42 -1.44 16.64 7.05
CA ASP A 42 -1.95 15.24 7.05
C ASP A 42 -0.84 14.19 6.73
N GLY A 43 0.13 14.00 7.62
CA GLY A 43 1.23 13.04 7.55
C GLY A 43 2.15 13.18 6.33
N GLU A 44 3.44 13.49 6.54
CA GLU A 44 4.46 13.18 5.52
C GLU A 44 4.64 11.65 5.48
N ILE A 45 3.79 10.97 4.72
CA ILE A 45 3.86 9.52 4.49
C ILE A 45 4.35 9.29 3.06
N THR A 46 5.29 8.36 2.89
CA THR A 46 5.76 7.94 1.57
C THR A 46 4.61 7.33 0.76
N ILE A 47 4.55 7.62 -0.53
CA ILE A 47 3.48 7.10 -1.40
C ILE A 47 3.66 5.58 -1.53
N SER A 48 2.62 4.83 -1.16
CA SER A 48 2.54 3.38 -1.32
C SER A 48 2.25 3.04 -2.78
N ALA A 49 3.17 2.29 -3.42
CA ALA A 49 2.99 1.86 -4.81
C ALA A 49 1.81 0.88 -4.94
N TYR A 50 1.61 0.02 -3.94
CA TYR A 50 0.47 -0.89 -3.84
C TYR A 50 -0.86 -0.13 -3.86
N ASP A 51 -1.04 0.87 -2.98
CA ASP A 51 -2.30 1.62 -2.91
C ASP A 51 -2.51 2.45 -4.18
N THR A 52 -1.44 3.05 -4.71
CA THR A 52 -1.50 3.79 -5.98
C THR A 52 -1.90 2.88 -7.14
N ALA A 53 -1.42 1.64 -7.17
CA ALA A 53 -1.83 0.65 -8.16
C ALA A 53 -3.31 0.28 -8.04
N TRP A 54 -3.85 0.08 -6.83
CA TRP A 54 -5.28 -0.17 -6.66
C TRP A 54 -6.15 0.98 -7.14
N VAL A 55 -5.76 2.23 -6.87
CA VAL A 55 -6.47 3.41 -7.38
C VAL A 55 -6.35 3.50 -8.91
N ALA A 56 -5.21 3.11 -9.47
CA ALA A 56 -5.00 3.07 -10.92
C ALA A 56 -5.88 2.04 -11.63
N LEU A 57 -6.40 1.01 -10.94
CA LEU A 57 -7.29 0.00 -11.51
C LEU A 57 -8.74 0.48 -11.66
N ILE A 58 -9.12 1.61 -11.07
CA ILE A 58 -10.50 2.10 -11.11
C ILE A 58 -10.83 2.57 -12.53
N GLU A 59 -11.81 1.92 -13.17
CA GLU A 59 -12.33 2.32 -14.48
C GLU A 59 -13.12 3.62 -14.40
N LYS A 60 -13.10 4.38 -15.50
CA LYS A 60 -13.94 5.58 -15.63
C LYS A 60 -15.42 5.25 -15.44
N GLN A 61 -16.08 6.03 -14.61
CA GLN A 61 -17.51 5.86 -14.31
C GLN A 61 -18.43 6.50 -15.36
N ASP A 62 -17.88 7.34 -16.24
CA ASP A 62 -18.62 8.05 -17.29
C ASP A 62 -18.84 7.21 -18.57
N GLY A 63 -18.46 5.92 -18.54
CA GLY A 63 -18.56 5.02 -19.69
C GLY A 63 -17.43 5.19 -20.72
N GLY A 64 -16.47 6.07 -20.47
CA GLY A 64 -15.24 6.15 -21.25
C GLY A 64 -14.30 4.97 -20.99
N SER A 65 -13.39 4.71 -21.92
CA SER A 65 -12.31 3.74 -21.71
C SER A 65 -11.15 4.36 -20.92
N GLY A 66 -10.46 3.51 -20.14
CA GLY A 66 -9.25 3.86 -19.40
C GLY A 66 -9.46 4.14 -17.92
N PRO A 67 -8.38 4.50 -17.20
CA PRO A 67 -8.41 4.73 -15.76
C PRO A 67 -9.16 6.02 -15.40
N GLN A 68 -9.94 5.97 -14.33
CA GLN A 68 -10.54 7.13 -13.69
C GLN A 68 -9.48 8.12 -13.17
N PHE A 69 -8.31 7.60 -12.76
CA PHE A 69 -7.19 8.39 -12.25
C PHE A 69 -5.90 8.13 -13.05
N PRO A 70 -5.73 8.76 -14.24
CA PRO A 70 -4.53 8.57 -15.07
C PRO A 70 -3.22 9.00 -14.38
N SER A 71 -3.29 9.91 -13.40
CA SER A 71 -2.15 10.34 -12.60
C SER A 71 -1.52 9.19 -11.81
N CYS A 72 -2.32 8.24 -11.32
CA CYS A 72 -1.83 7.06 -10.61
C CYS A 72 -1.04 6.14 -11.55
N VAL A 73 -1.51 5.93 -12.78
CA VAL A 73 -0.77 5.17 -13.81
C VAL A 73 0.55 5.86 -14.13
N ARG A 74 0.55 7.19 -14.30
CA ARG A 74 1.79 7.95 -14.53
C ARG A 74 2.77 7.81 -13.36
N TRP A 75 2.28 7.92 -12.12
CA TRP A 75 3.13 7.74 -10.95
C TRP A 75 3.79 6.35 -10.94
N ILE A 76 3.06 5.29 -11.26
CA ILE A 76 3.63 3.93 -11.35
C ILE A 76 4.79 3.90 -12.34
N VAL A 77 4.61 4.47 -13.54
CA VAL A 77 5.64 4.48 -14.59
C VAL A 77 6.90 5.23 -14.17
N ASP A 78 6.72 6.36 -13.50
CA ASP A 78 7.79 7.28 -13.11
C ASP A 78 8.58 6.80 -11.88
N ASN A 79 8.01 5.89 -11.07
CA ASN A 79 8.58 5.44 -9.79
C ASN A 79 9.05 3.98 -9.78
N GLN A 80 9.23 3.35 -10.96
CA GLN A 80 9.85 2.02 -11.03
C GLN A 80 11.34 2.10 -10.65
N LEU A 81 11.79 1.20 -9.78
CA LEU A 81 13.17 1.11 -9.35
C LEU A 81 14.08 0.53 -10.45
N HIS A 82 15.40 0.65 -10.24
CA HIS A 82 16.39 0.22 -11.24
C HIS A 82 16.35 -1.30 -11.52
N ASP A 83 16.04 -2.10 -10.50
CA ASP A 83 15.89 -3.56 -10.57
C ASP A 83 14.57 -4.01 -11.22
N GLY A 84 13.70 -3.07 -11.59
CA GLY A 84 12.39 -3.35 -12.19
C GLY A 84 11.26 -3.49 -11.17
N SER A 85 11.56 -3.47 -9.86
CA SER A 85 10.54 -3.54 -8.81
C SER A 85 9.92 -2.18 -8.48
N TRP A 86 8.87 -2.22 -7.66
CA TRP A 86 8.34 -1.10 -6.90
C TRP A 86 8.37 -1.43 -5.42
N GLY A 87 8.49 -0.40 -4.57
CA GLY A 87 8.53 -0.52 -3.11
C GLY A 87 9.46 0.53 -2.50
N ASP A 88 9.87 0.32 -1.25
CA ASP A 88 10.79 1.23 -0.57
C ASP A 88 12.18 1.17 -1.24
N ALA A 89 12.66 2.33 -1.69
CA ALA A 89 13.97 2.47 -2.32
C ALA A 89 15.12 2.42 -1.30
N ALA A 90 14.86 2.80 -0.04
CA ALA A 90 15.86 2.88 1.02
C ALA A 90 16.11 1.53 1.69
N MET A 91 15.10 0.65 1.75
CA MET A 91 15.20 -0.65 2.40
C MET A 91 14.57 -1.74 1.53
N PHE A 92 15.31 -2.85 1.35
CA PHE A 92 14.78 -4.01 0.65
C PHE A 92 14.08 -4.95 1.63
N SER A 93 12.80 -5.25 1.36
CA SER A 93 12.08 -6.39 1.92
C SER A 93 11.46 -7.17 0.77
N ALA A 94 11.56 -8.50 0.78
CA ALA A 94 10.97 -9.32 -0.27
C ALA A 94 9.44 -9.19 -0.27
N HIS A 95 8.80 -9.19 0.89
CA HIS A 95 7.36 -8.95 1.01
C HIS A 95 6.96 -7.59 0.41
N ASP A 96 7.65 -6.51 0.79
CA ASP A 96 7.38 -5.16 0.26
C ASP A 96 7.56 -5.10 -1.26
N ARG A 97 8.72 -5.55 -1.77
CA ARG A 97 9.01 -5.47 -3.21
C ARG A 97 8.07 -6.34 -4.03
N MET A 98 7.71 -7.53 -3.55
CA MET A 98 6.85 -8.44 -4.30
C MET A 98 5.41 -7.92 -4.38
N ILE A 99 4.82 -7.44 -3.28
CA ILE A 99 3.42 -6.98 -3.30
C ILE A 99 3.23 -5.70 -4.10
N ASN A 100 4.14 -4.73 -3.95
CA ASN A 100 4.11 -3.48 -4.69
C ASN A 100 4.33 -3.74 -6.20
N THR A 101 5.33 -4.55 -6.54
CA THR A 101 5.62 -4.87 -7.95
C THR A 101 4.46 -5.60 -8.61
N LEU A 102 3.88 -6.60 -7.95
CA LEU A 102 2.75 -7.35 -8.50
C LEU A 102 1.55 -6.44 -8.76
N ALA A 103 1.22 -5.55 -7.82
CA ALA A 103 0.12 -4.59 -7.98
C ALA A 103 0.36 -3.65 -9.18
N CYS A 104 1.56 -3.08 -9.30
CA CYS A 104 1.93 -2.20 -10.40
C CYS A 104 1.88 -2.91 -11.76
N VAL A 105 2.44 -4.13 -11.86
CA VAL A 105 2.43 -4.92 -13.09
C VAL A 105 1.00 -5.28 -13.51
N VAL A 106 0.14 -5.64 -12.56
CA VAL A 106 -1.30 -5.87 -12.79
C VAL A 106 -1.97 -4.62 -13.37
N ALA A 107 -1.72 -3.44 -12.80
CA ALA A 107 -2.26 -2.18 -13.31
C ALA A 107 -1.79 -1.85 -14.73
N LEU A 108 -0.48 -2.01 -15.00
CA LEU A 108 0.07 -1.77 -16.35
C LEU A 108 -0.49 -2.75 -17.37
N LYS A 109 -0.67 -4.03 -16.99
CA LYS A 109 -1.26 -5.06 -17.85
C LYS A 109 -2.71 -4.76 -18.18
N LEU A 110 -3.53 -4.41 -17.18
CA LEU A 110 -4.96 -4.14 -17.36
C LEU A 110 -5.18 -3.08 -18.45
N TRP A 111 -4.38 -2.02 -18.41
CA TRP A 111 -4.48 -0.90 -19.35
C TRP A 111 -3.71 -1.13 -20.66
N GLY A 112 -2.88 -2.15 -20.75
CA GLY A 112 -2.08 -2.44 -21.94
C GLY A 112 -1.08 -1.33 -22.29
N VAL A 113 -0.53 -0.65 -21.28
CA VAL A 113 0.36 0.51 -21.44
C VAL A 113 1.77 0.23 -20.90
N HIS A 114 2.75 0.98 -21.40
CA HIS A 114 4.14 0.98 -20.90
C HIS A 114 4.77 -0.42 -20.84
N LEU A 115 4.74 -1.14 -21.96
CA LEU A 115 5.20 -2.53 -22.08
C LEU A 115 6.59 -2.78 -21.48
N GLU A 116 7.55 -1.89 -21.70
CA GLU A 116 8.91 -2.01 -21.13
C GLU A 116 8.88 -2.08 -19.59
N LYS A 117 8.10 -1.20 -18.95
CA LYS A 117 7.97 -1.14 -17.48
C LYS A 117 7.29 -2.39 -16.95
N TYR A 118 6.24 -2.84 -17.65
CA TYR A 118 5.54 -4.10 -17.37
C TYR A 118 6.50 -5.30 -17.44
N GLU A 119 7.27 -5.45 -18.52
CA GLU A 119 8.18 -6.59 -18.71
C GLU A 119 9.30 -6.61 -17.66
N ARG A 120 9.85 -5.46 -17.30
CA ARG A 120 10.87 -5.36 -16.24
C ARG A 120 10.32 -5.78 -14.88
N GLY A 121 9.11 -5.34 -14.54
CA GLY A 121 8.43 -5.77 -13.31
C GLY A 121 8.10 -7.26 -13.33
N LEU A 122 7.69 -7.79 -14.47
CA LEU A 122 7.41 -9.22 -14.64
C LEU A 122 8.68 -10.06 -14.48
N SER A 123 9.81 -9.61 -15.04
CA SER A 123 11.12 -10.26 -14.85
C SER A 123 11.50 -10.29 -13.36
N PHE A 124 11.37 -9.16 -12.67
CA PHE A 124 11.64 -9.08 -11.23
C PHE A 124 10.81 -10.10 -10.44
N LEU A 125 9.50 -10.19 -10.71
CA LEU A 125 8.61 -11.15 -10.02
C LEU A 125 9.04 -12.60 -10.25
N ARG A 126 9.41 -12.97 -11.48
CA ARG A 126 9.88 -14.33 -11.82
C ARG A 126 11.19 -14.65 -11.11
N GLU A 127 12.12 -13.71 -11.08
CA GLU A 127 13.47 -13.91 -10.56
C GLU A 127 13.54 -13.90 -9.02
N ASN A 128 12.53 -13.35 -8.34
CA ASN A 128 12.59 -13.09 -6.90
C ASN A 128 11.47 -13.74 -6.07
N MET A 129 10.51 -14.45 -6.68
CA MET A 129 9.40 -15.11 -5.95
C MET A 129 9.89 -16.01 -4.81
N TRP A 130 10.94 -16.79 -5.05
CA TRP A 130 11.55 -17.70 -4.07
C TRP A 130 11.97 -17.02 -2.75
N ARG A 131 12.32 -15.72 -2.79
CA ARG A 131 12.75 -14.96 -1.60
C ARG A 131 11.65 -14.83 -0.55
N LEU A 132 10.38 -14.94 -0.94
CA LEU A 132 9.24 -14.92 -0.01
C LEU A 132 9.26 -16.10 0.97
N ALA A 133 9.91 -17.21 0.62
CA ALA A 133 10.07 -18.35 1.52
C ALA A 133 11.26 -18.18 2.49
N GLU A 134 12.25 -17.36 2.15
CA GLU A 134 13.45 -17.16 2.96
C GLU A 134 13.32 -16.02 3.98
N GLU A 135 12.49 -15.01 3.68
CA GLU A 135 12.32 -13.87 4.57
C GLU A 135 11.50 -14.25 5.81
N GLU A 136 11.98 -13.82 6.98
CA GLU A 136 11.35 -14.13 8.25
C GLU A 136 9.92 -13.58 8.32
N ALA A 137 8.99 -14.39 8.85
CA ALA A 137 7.58 -14.03 8.95
C ALA A 137 7.32 -12.76 9.80
N GLU A 138 8.29 -12.36 10.63
CA GLU A 138 8.24 -11.18 11.48
C GLU A 138 8.45 -9.88 10.70
N LEU A 139 9.11 -9.95 9.53
CA LEU A 139 9.29 -8.84 8.59
C LEU A 139 8.12 -8.71 7.60
N MET A 140 7.14 -9.60 7.69
CA MET A 140 5.99 -9.63 6.79
C MET A 140 5.10 -8.42 7.00
N THR A 141 4.77 -7.74 5.89
CA THR A 141 3.85 -6.61 5.88
C THR A 141 2.46 -7.02 6.41
N ILE A 142 1.80 -6.14 7.17
CA ILE A 142 0.48 -6.42 7.73
C ILE A 142 -0.51 -6.73 6.59
N GLY A 143 -1.21 -7.86 6.70
CA GLY A 143 -2.22 -8.26 5.73
C GLY A 143 -1.67 -8.91 4.44
N PHE A 144 -0.35 -9.07 4.31
CA PHE A 144 0.29 -9.67 3.13
C PHE A 144 -0.32 -11.03 2.75
N GLU A 145 -0.52 -11.95 3.71
CA GLU A 145 -1.09 -13.28 3.41
C GLU A 145 -2.54 -13.25 2.92
N ILE A 146 -3.23 -12.12 3.03
CA ILE A 146 -4.58 -11.96 2.47
C ILE A 146 -4.52 -11.19 1.15
N ALA A 147 -3.79 -10.08 1.12
CA ALA A 147 -3.67 -9.19 -0.02
C ALA A 147 -2.90 -9.83 -1.17
N PHE A 148 -1.72 -10.37 -0.91
CA PHE A 148 -0.83 -10.90 -1.94
C PHE A 148 -1.44 -12.07 -2.72
N PRO A 149 -2.02 -13.11 -2.07
CA PRO A 149 -2.72 -14.16 -2.81
C PRO A 149 -3.90 -13.64 -3.63
N SER A 150 -4.58 -12.58 -3.21
CA SER A 150 -5.68 -11.99 -3.98
C SER A 150 -5.18 -11.30 -5.25
N LEU A 151 -4.00 -10.66 -5.19
CA LEU A 151 -3.32 -10.13 -6.37
C LEU A 151 -2.81 -11.24 -7.29
N ILE A 152 -2.32 -12.36 -6.75
CA ILE A 152 -1.90 -13.52 -7.56
C ILE A 152 -3.07 -14.06 -8.38
N GLU A 153 -4.26 -14.20 -7.80
CA GLU A 153 -5.46 -14.62 -8.56
C GLU A 153 -5.83 -13.60 -9.65
N MET A 154 -5.73 -12.30 -9.36
CA MET A 154 -5.97 -11.25 -10.36
C MET A 154 -4.97 -11.33 -11.51
N ALA A 155 -3.69 -11.49 -11.20
CA ALA A 155 -2.62 -11.69 -12.17
C ALA A 155 -2.88 -12.91 -13.07
N LYS A 156 -3.33 -14.02 -12.46
CA LYS A 156 -3.69 -15.24 -13.19
C LYS A 156 -4.84 -15.01 -14.15
N ASN A 157 -5.89 -14.32 -13.73
CA ASN A 157 -7.05 -14.01 -14.57
C ASN A 157 -6.70 -13.07 -15.73
N LEU A 158 -5.71 -12.18 -15.54
CA LEU A 158 -5.17 -11.30 -16.58
C LEU A 158 -4.11 -11.98 -17.48
N GLY A 159 -3.80 -13.26 -17.22
CA GLY A 159 -2.84 -14.03 -18.01
C GLY A 159 -1.39 -13.56 -17.84
N LEU A 160 -1.02 -13.04 -16.67
CA LEU A 160 0.39 -12.76 -16.37
C LEU A 160 1.14 -14.08 -16.28
N ASP A 161 2.38 -14.09 -16.75
CA ASP A 161 3.25 -15.25 -16.69
C ASP A 161 4.24 -15.11 -15.51
N ILE A 162 3.78 -15.54 -14.33
CA ILE A 162 4.55 -15.56 -13.08
C ILE A 162 4.58 -16.99 -12.52
N PRO A 163 5.54 -17.36 -11.65
CA PRO A 163 5.67 -18.72 -11.15
C PRO A 163 4.57 -19.07 -10.12
N TYR A 164 3.37 -19.40 -10.59
CA TYR A 164 2.21 -19.71 -9.74
C TYR A 164 2.37 -20.96 -8.86
N ASP A 165 3.23 -21.89 -9.27
CA ASP A 165 3.49 -23.14 -8.56
C ASP A 165 4.69 -23.06 -7.60
N ASP A 166 5.25 -21.85 -7.41
CA ASP A 166 6.39 -21.62 -6.51
C ASP A 166 6.05 -22.09 -5.08
N PRO A 167 6.94 -22.86 -4.43
CA PRO A 167 6.74 -23.30 -3.05
C PRO A 167 6.42 -22.17 -2.07
N ALA A 168 6.99 -20.98 -2.25
CA ALA A 168 6.74 -19.83 -1.39
C ALA A 168 5.25 -19.45 -1.37
N LEU A 169 4.55 -19.58 -2.50
CA LEU A 169 3.13 -19.29 -2.59
C LEU A 169 2.29 -20.29 -1.80
N LYS A 170 2.67 -21.58 -1.81
CA LYS A 170 1.92 -22.65 -1.11
C LYS A 170 1.81 -22.36 0.39
N ASP A 171 2.91 -21.94 1.00
CA ASP A 171 2.95 -21.58 2.42
C ASP A 171 2.09 -20.36 2.71
N ILE A 172 2.12 -19.34 1.84
CA ILE A 172 1.28 -18.13 1.98
C ILE A 172 -0.21 -18.50 1.89
N TYR A 173 -0.62 -19.35 0.93
CA TYR A 173 -2.01 -19.83 0.82
C TYR A 173 -2.46 -20.64 2.04
N ALA A 174 -1.57 -21.44 2.63
CA ALA A 174 -1.86 -22.17 3.86
C ALA A 174 -2.10 -21.20 5.04
N ARG A 175 -1.25 -20.19 5.21
CA ARG A 175 -1.41 -19.13 6.24
C ARG A 175 -2.69 -18.32 6.02
N ARG A 176 -3.02 -17.95 4.78
CA ARG A 176 -4.29 -17.32 4.41
C ARG A 176 -5.47 -18.12 4.91
N SER A 177 -5.47 -19.43 4.64
CA SER A 177 -6.56 -20.34 5.02
C SER A 177 -6.73 -20.44 6.54
N LEU A 178 -5.64 -20.42 7.30
CA LEU A 178 -5.67 -20.39 8.77
C LEU A 178 -6.20 -19.05 9.31
N LYS A 179 -5.75 -17.92 8.76
CA LYS A 179 -6.23 -16.59 9.17
C LYS A 179 -7.71 -16.39 8.85
N LEU A 180 -8.18 -16.80 7.67
CA LEU A 180 -9.59 -16.70 7.29
C LEU A 180 -10.52 -17.56 8.17
N LYS A 181 -10.03 -18.67 8.72
CA LYS A 181 -10.80 -19.47 9.69
C LYS A 181 -10.89 -18.80 11.07
N ARG A 182 -9.93 -17.94 11.42
CA ARG A 182 -9.79 -17.32 12.75
C ARG A 182 -10.49 -15.96 12.85
N TYR A 183 -10.54 -15.19 11.76
CA TYR A 183 -11.26 -13.91 11.71
C TYR A 183 -12.63 -14.11 11.08
N HIS A 184 -13.70 -13.65 11.75
CA HIS A 184 -15.05 -13.72 11.19
C HIS A 184 -15.08 -13.01 9.82
N PHE A 185 -15.57 -13.75 8.82
CA PHE A 185 -15.62 -13.44 7.39
C PHE A 185 -16.15 -12.03 7.04
N SER A 186 -16.88 -11.36 7.93
CA SER A 186 -17.61 -10.11 7.67
C SER A 186 -16.74 -8.89 7.35
N LEU A 187 -15.61 -8.68 8.03
CA LEU A 187 -14.74 -7.51 7.79
C LEU A 187 -13.94 -7.62 6.49
N LEU A 188 -13.47 -8.82 6.17
CA LEU A 188 -12.72 -9.09 4.93
C LEU A 188 -13.63 -9.13 3.71
N LEU A 189 -14.88 -9.59 3.85
CA LEU A 189 -15.86 -9.52 2.78
C LEU A 189 -16.20 -8.06 2.45
N MET A 190 -16.36 -7.18 3.45
CA MET A 190 -16.58 -5.75 3.20
C MET A 190 -15.43 -5.13 2.38
N TYR A 191 -14.17 -5.35 2.78
CA TYR A 191 -13.02 -4.85 2.03
C TYR A 191 -12.98 -5.42 0.60
N SER A 192 -13.22 -6.72 0.42
CA SER A 192 -13.23 -7.34 -0.90
C SER A 192 -14.39 -6.86 -1.77
N ILE A 193 -15.58 -6.62 -1.19
CA ILE A 193 -16.75 -6.09 -1.89
C ILE A 193 -16.54 -4.63 -2.28
N ILE A 194 -15.97 -3.80 -1.40
CA ILE A 194 -15.69 -2.39 -1.68
C ILE A 194 -14.64 -2.28 -2.79
N ILE A 195 -13.53 -3.01 -2.69
CA ILE A 195 -12.47 -3.00 -3.71
C ILE A 195 -12.96 -3.59 -5.04
N LYS A 196 -13.70 -4.71 -5.05
CA LYS A 196 -14.27 -5.28 -6.29
C LYS A 196 -15.35 -4.40 -6.91
N GLY A 197 -16.17 -3.74 -6.10
CA GLY A 197 -17.21 -2.81 -6.55
C GLY A 197 -16.65 -1.52 -7.14
N LEU A 198 -15.48 -1.08 -6.68
CA LEU A 198 -14.77 0.10 -7.21
C LEU A 198 -13.98 -0.17 -8.50
N ILE A 199 -13.48 -1.40 -8.69
CA ILE A 199 -12.60 -1.73 -9.83
C ILE A 199 -13.39 -2.07 -11.09
N ALA A 200 -14.59 -2.66 -10.98
CA ALA A 200 -15.42 -2.99 -12.15
C ALA A 200 -16.93 -2.97 -11.83
N PRO A 201 -17.58 -1.81 -11.71
CA PRO A 201 -19.01 -1.70 -11.39
C PRO A 201 -19.91 -2.40 -12.42
N SER A 202 -19.49 -2.46 -13.68
CA SER A 202 -20.22 -3.01 -14.81
C SER A 202 -20.36 -4.54 -14.79
N THR A 203 -19.54 -5.25 -14.01
CA THR A 203 -19.55 -6.72 -13.94
C THR A 203 -20.51 -7.31 -12.90
N TYR A 204 -21.16 -6.49 -12.06
CA TYR A 204 -21.94 -6.97 -10.91
C TYR A 204 -23.46 -6.69 -10.97
N SER A 205 -24.01 -6.36 -12.14
CA SER A 205 -25.46 -6.22 -12.34
C SER A 205 -26.25 -7.54 -12.31
N GLU A 206 -25.60 -8.71 -12.21
CA GLU A 206 -26.29 -10.03 -12.29
C GLU A 206 -26.15 -10.94 -11.07
N VAL A 207 -25.70 -10.47 -9.90
CA VAL A 207 -25.82 -11.27 -8.67
C VAL A 207 -27.18 -11.04 -8.01
N SER A 208 -28.23 -11.58 -8.62
CA SER A 208 -29.54 -11.69 -7.97
C SER A 208 -29.45 -12.70 -6.83
N PHE A 209 -29.37 -12.23 -5.59
CA PHE A 209 -29.51 -13.06 -4.40
C PHE A 209 -30.93 -13.61 -4.35
N LYS A 210 -31.14 -14.87 -4.77
CA LYS A 210 -32.33 -15.63 -4.38
C LYS A 210 -32.22 -15.95 -2.90
N VAL A 211 -32.93 -15.17 -2.08
CA VAL A 211 -33.18 -15.49 -0.68
C VAL A 211 -34.03 -16.76 -0.66
N VAL A 212 -33.40 -17.90 -0.37
CA VAL A 212 -34.13 -19.13 -0.05
C VAL A 212 -34.54 -19.03 1.42
N GLY A 213 -35.83 -18.75 1.65
CA GLY A 213 -36.42 -18.77 2.99
C GLY A 213 -36.47 -20.19 3.57
N PRO A 214 -36.47 -20.34 4.90
CA PRO A 214 -36.50 -21.64 5.55
C PRO A 214 -37.88 -22.31 5.35
N LYS A 215 -37.88 -23.64 5.22
CA LYS A 215 -39.08 -24.49 5.23
C LYS A 215 -39.66 -24.62 6.63
#